data_AF-A0A2D7GU84-F1
#
_entry.id   AF-A0A2D7GU84-F1
#
_cell.length_a   1.000
_cell.length_b   1.000
_cell.length_c   1.000
_cell.angle_alpha   90.00
_cell.angle_beta   90.00
_cell.angle_gamma   90.00
#
_symmetry.space_group_name_H-M   'P 1'
#
loop_
_entity.id
_entity.type
_entity.pdbx_description
1 polymer ?
#
loop_
_entity_poly.entity_id
_entity_poly.type
_entity_poly.pdbx_seq_one_letter_code
_entity_poly.pdbx_strand_id
1 'polypeptide(L)'
;MQIVYKIRKNNQRKFMMTDTTFGQRLREKREQAGLQANELAYRCGWNGAQRLSNYENGSRMPNLQYFSEICEQLDKINGDSTAHYVLRNENVIIEDYSEKDEGSVIEAFKQTMADAVHLDIMKFRPKRGESDLLQIFINHLRSASKG
;
A
#
# COMPACT_ATOMS: atom_id res chain seq x y z
N MET A 1 -41.79 -3.41 -11.01
CA MET A 1 -40.75 -4.01 -10.15
C MET A 1 -40.19 -2.92 -9.25
N GLN A 2 -40.54 -2.88 -7.96
CA GLN A 2 -39.73 -2.29 -6.89
C GLN A 2 -40.12 -2.98 -5.58
N ILE A 3 -39.22 -3.83 -5.07
CA ILE A 3 -39.34 -4.35 -3.71
C ILE A 3 -38.74 -3.30 -2.79
N VAL A 4 -39.60 -2.77 -1.92
CA VAL A 4 -39.28 -1.82 -0.87
C VAL A 4 -38.62 -2.58 0.28
N TYR A 5 -37.45 -2.13 0.73
CA TYR A 5 -36.96 -2.49 2.07
C TYR A 5 -36.97 -1.25 2.96
N LYS A 6 -37.90 -1.27 3.92
CA LYS A 6 -37.97 -0.36 5.08
C LYS A 6 -37.27 -1.07 6.24
N ILE A 7 -36.21 -0.49 6.78
CA ILE A 7 -35.63 -0.93 8.07
C ILE A 7 -35.78 0.20 9.09
N ARG A 8 -36.28 -0.17 10.27
CA ARG A 8 -36.78 0.68 11.36
C ARG A 8 -35.69 1.52 12.04
N LYS A 9 -36.07 2.73 12.47
CA LYS A 9 -35.34 3.58 13.44
C LYS A 9 -35.28 2.90 14.82
N ASN A 10 -34.14 2.97 15.53
CA ASN A 10 -34.19 3.27 16.97
C ASN A 10 -32.89 3.76 17.63
N ASN A 11 -33.10 4.78 18.49
CA ASN A 11 -32.36 5.20 19.69
C ASN A 11 -30.96 5.85 19.60
N GLN A 12 -31.02 7.17 19.42
CA GLN A 12 -30.41 8.20 20.28
C GLN A 12 -29.12 7.81 21.02
N ARG A 13 -28.01 7.76 20.27
CA ARG A 13 -26.79 8.42 20.71
C ARG A 13 -26.63 9.65 19.84
N LYS A 14 -26.30 10.77 20.47
CA LYS A 14 -25.94 12.02 19.81
C LYS A 14 -24.66 11.78 18.98
N PHE A 15 -24.80 11.13 17.83
CA PHE A 15 -23.74 10.96 16.84
C PHE A 15 -23.57 12.31 16.16
N MET A 16 -22.59 13.09 16.60
CA MET A 16 -22.06 14.17 15.77
C MET A 16 -21.62 13.56 14.44
N MET A 17 -22.08 14.15 13.35
CA MET A 17 -21.76 13.80 11.97
C MET A 17 -20.25 13.79 11.77
N THR A 18 -19.70 12.72 11.19
CA THR A 18 -19.14 12.67 9.82
C THR A 18 -18.45 11.32 9.64
N ASP A 19 -18.78 10.63 8.55
CA ASP A 19 -17.94 9.54 8.04
C ASP A 19 -16.66 10.23 7.52
N THR A 20 -15.64 10.31 8.38
CA THR A 20 -14.38 11.02 8.11
C THR A 20 -13.65 10.27 7.01
N THR A 21 -13.22 10.89 5.91
CA THR A 21 -12.59 10.16 4.79
C THR A 21 -11.18 9.66 5.13
N PHE A 22 -10.65 8.71 4.35
CA PHE A 22 -9.23 8.30 4.43
C PHE A 22 -8.27 9.48 4.58
N GLY A 23 -8.39 10.49 3.71
CA GLY A 23 -7.49 11.65 3.69
C GLY A 23 -7.58 12.49 4.96
N GLN A 24 -8.79 12.63 5.52
CA GLN A 24 -9.00 13.33 6.79
C GLN A 24 -8.37 12.56 7.95
N ARG A 25 -8.55 11.24 8.01
CA ARG A 25 -7.94 10.40 9.05
C ARG A 25 -6.40 10.41 8.96
N LEU A 26 -5.86 10.44 7.74
CA LEU A 26 -4.42 10.58 7.54
C LEU A 26 -3.90 11.93 8.07
N ARG A 27 -4.61 13.02 7.73
CA ARG A 27 -4.28 14.36 8.21
C ARG A 27 -4.31 14.44 9.73
N GLU A 28 -5.33 13.87 10.36
CA GLU A 28 -5.44 13.80 11.82
C GLU A 28 -4.24 13.08 12.45
N LYS A 29 -3.82 11.95 11.88
CA LYS A 29 -2.65 11.20 12.36
C LYS A 29 -1.35 11.99 12.23
N ARG A 30 -1.19 12.76 11.15
CA ARG A 30 -0.06 13.67 10.99
C ARG A 30 -0.08 14.79 12.03
N GLU A 31 -1.24 15.42 12.24
CA GLU A 31 -1.39 16.52 13.18
C GLU A 31 -1.20 16.05 14.63
N GLN A 32 -1.64 14.83 14.98
CA GLN A 32 -1.35 14.18 16.26
C GLN A 32 0.15 13.95 16.48
N ALA A 33 0.88 13.63 15.42
CA ALA A 33 2.34 13.52 15.45
C ALA A 33 3.06 14.88 15.53
N GLY A 34 2.32 16.00 15.55
CA GLY A 34 2.87 17.36 15.60
C GLY A 34 3.61 17.78 14.33
N LEU A 35 3.39 17.08 13.20
CA LEU A 35 4.12 17.31 11.96
C LEU A 35 3.34 18.23 11.01
N GLN A 36 4.06 19.12 10.34
CA GLN A 36 3.59 19.78 9.13
C GLN A 36 3.65 18.84 7.92
N ALA A 37 2.87 19.13 6.87
CA ALA A 37 2.80 18.26 5.68
C ALA A 37 4.16 18.12 4.95
N ASN A 38 4.95 19.18 4.92
CA ASN A 38 6.33 19.16 4.39
C ASN A 38 7.27 18.30 5.23
N GLU A 39 7.12 18.31 6.55
CA GLU A 39 7.95 17.51 7.48
C GLU A 39 7.67 16.02 7.34
N LEU A 40 6.40 15.61 7.24
CA LEU A 40 6.07 14.21 6.97
C LEU A 40 6.55 13.78 5.59
N ALA A 41 6.36 14.61 4.55
CA ALA A 41 6.87 14.31 3.22
C ALA A 41 8.40 14.14 3.21
N TYR A 42 9.14 15.01 3.91
CA TYR A 42 10.58 14.89 4.07
C TYR A 42 10.99 13.59 4.77
N ARG A 43 10.28 13.19 5.82
CA ARG A 43 10.51 11.91 6.53
C ARG A 43 10.26 10.68 5.66
N CYS A 44 9.35 10.78 4.69
CA CYS A 44 9.14 9.75 3.67
C CYS A 44 10.15 9.83 2.49
N GLY A 45 11.13 10.73 2.54
CA GLY A 45 12.11 10.90 1.45
C GLY A 45 11.56 11.59 0.21
N TRP A 46 10.45 12.34 0.32
CA TRP A 46 9.81 13.00 -0.81
C TRP A 46 10.18 14.48 -0.93
N ASN A 47 10.24 14.96 -2.17
CA ASN A 47 10.48 16.37 -2.46
C ASN A 47 9.17 17.17 -2.38
N GLY A 48 8.90 17.73 -1.19
CA GLY A 48 7.81 18.67 -0.96
C GLY A 48 6.47 18.05 -0.56
N ALA A 49 5.56 18.90 -0.08
CA ALA A 49 4.30 18.49 0.54
C ALA A 49 3.17 18.14 -0.44
N GLN A 50 3.32 18.42 -1.73
CA GLN A 50 2.21 18.35 -2.69
C GLN A 50 1.58 16.95 -2.77
N ARG A 51 2.41 15.91 -2.78
CA ARG A 51 1.94 14.51 -2.84
C ARG A 51 1.07 14.17 -1.63
N LEU A 52 1.55 14.51 -0.44
CA LEU A 52 0.83 14.27 0.80
C LEU A 52 -0.47 15.10 0.88
N SER A 53 -0.43 16.37 0.47
CA SER A 53 -1.62 17.21 0.40
C SER A 53 -2.69 16.62 -0.53
N ASN A 54 -2.28 16.03 -1.66
CA ASN A 54 -3.21 15.37 -2.56
C ASN A 54 -3.92 14.18 -1.90
N TYR A 55 -3.20 13.44 -1.04
CA TYR A 55 -3.78 12.33 -0.27
C TYR A 55 -4.71 12.81 0.84
N GLU A 56 -4.29 13.80 1.62
CA GLU A 56 -5.09 14.34 2.73
C GLU A 56 -6.40 15.01 2.25
N ASN A 57 -6.38 15.61 1.06
CA ASN A 57 -7.55 16.20 0.44
C ASN A 57 -8.40 15.17 -0.32
N GLY A 58 -7.98 13.90 -0.39
CA GLY A 58 -8.70 12.83 -1.10
C GLY A 58 -8.66 12.95 -2.63
N SER A 59 -7.84 13.84 -3.19
CA SER A 59 -7.70 13.99 -4.65
C SER A 59 -6.95 12.83 -5.29
N ARG A 60 -6.16 12.09 -4.50
CA ARG A 60 -5.44 10.87 -4.91
C ARG A 60 -5.39 9.91 -3.73
N MET A 61 -5.28 8.61 -4.03
CA MET A 61 -4.91 7.60 -3.04
C MET A 61 -3.41 7.29 -3.15
N PRO A 62 -2.72 7.02 -2.02
CA PRO A 62 -1.39 6.45 -2.08
C PRO A 62 -1.46 5.01 -2.58
N ASN A 63 -0.44 4.58 -3.33
CA ASN A 63 -0.22 3.16 -3.57
C ASN A 63 0.26 2.49 -2.26
N LEU A 64 0.36 1.16 -2.27
CA LEU A 64 0.73 0.41 -1.07
C LEU A 64 2.10 0.80 -0.51
N GLN A 65 3.08 1.05 -1.39
CA GLN A 65 4.43 1.47 -0.98
C GLN A 65 4.39 2.81 -0.22
N TYR A 66 3.82 3.85 -0.83
CA TYR A 66 3.73 5.17 -0.20
C TYR A 66 2.87 5.15 1.05
N PHE A 67 1.81 4.34 1.07
CA PHE A 67 0.98 4.14 2.25
C PHE A 67 1.79 3.51 3.40
N SER A 68 2.59 2.49 3.12
CA SER A 68 3.47 1.87 4.10
C SER A 68 4.53 2.84 4.62
N GLU A 69 5.17 3.61 3.74
CA GLU A 69 6.16 4.63 4.11
C GLU A 69 5.55 5.67 5.07
N ILE A 70 4.35 6.19 4.75
CA ILE A 70 3.62 7.11 5.62
C ILE A 70 3.33 6.49 6.99
N CYS A 71 2.78 5.27 7.02
CA CYS A 71 2.42 4.60 8.27
C CYS A 71 3.65 4.36 9.13
N GLU A 72 4.75 3.89 8.56
CA GLU A 72 5.99 3.64 9.28
C GLU A 72 6.51 4.91 9.98
N GLN A 73 6.49 6.06 9.29
CA GLN A 73 6.95 7.32 9.88
C GLN A 73 6.02 7.85 10.97
N LEU A 74 4.71 7.67 10.82
CA LEU A 74 3.73 8.10 11.81
C LEU A 74 3.70 7.19 13.04
N ASP A 75 3.82 5.88 12.86
CA ASP A 75 3.81 4.88 13.94
C ASP A 75 5.03 5.05 14.87
N LYS A 76 6.20 5.45 14.32
CA LYS A 76 7.39 5.81 15.10
C LYS A 76 7.17 6.96 16.09
N ILE A 77 6.18 7.82 15.83
CA ILE A 77 5.90 9.01 16.65
C ILE A 77 4.68 8.79 17.52
N ASN A 78 3.58 8.32 16.93
CA ASN A 78 2.30 8.15 17.61
C ASN A 78 2.28 6.91 18.53
N GLY A 79 3.12 5.90 18.28
CA GLY A 79 3.18 4.68 19.07
C GLY A 79 1.97 3.75 18.89
N ASP A 80 1.09 4.02 17.92
CA ASP A 80 -0.06 3.21 17.56
C ASP A 80 -0.12 2.95 16.05
N SER A 81 -0.95 2.00 15.62
CA SER A 81 -1.04 1.64 14.20
C SER A 81 -1.85 2.66 13.41
N THR A 82 -1.16 3.47 12.61
CA THR A 82 -1.75 4.43 11.67
C THR A 82 -2.62 3.70 10.65
N ALA A 83 -2.15 2.57 10.12
CA ALA A 83 -2.90 1.80 9.13
C ALA A 83 -4.30 1.38 9.64
N HIS A 84 -4.37 0.87 10.88
CA HIS A 84 -5.64 0.49 11.51
C HIS A 84 -6.59 1.69 11.66
N TYR A 85 -6.07 2.85 12.04
CA TYR A 85 -6.87 4.06 12.20
C TYR A 85 -7.38 4.59 10.86
N VAL A 86 -6.48 4.72 9.88
CA VAL A 86 -6.75 5.37 8.60
C VAL A 86 -7.65 4.52 7.70
N LEU A 87 -7.65 3.20 7.83
CA LEU A 87 -8.46 2.29 6.99
C LEU A 87 -9.86 1.97 7.56
N ARG A 88 -10.20 2.41 8.79
CA ARG A 88 -11.45 2.10 9.52
C ARG A 88 -12.65 1.72 8.63
N ASN A 89 -12.85 0.41 8.42
CA ASN A 89 -13.99 -0.21 7.72
C ASN A 89 -14.32 0.32 6.31
N GLU A 90 -13.44 1.08 5.67
CA GLU A 90 -13.58 1.41 4.25
C GLU A 90 -12.98 0.27 3.42
N ASN A 91 -13.74 -0.25 2.46
CA ASN A 91 -13.19 -1.08 1.39
C ASN A 91 -12.32 -0.19 0.50
N VAL A 92 -11.10 0.10 0.94
CA VAL A 92 -10.13 0.88 0.16
C VAL A 92 -9.59 -0.02 -0.95
N ILE A 93 -10.01 0.24 -2.19
CA ILE A 93 -9.40 -0.37 -3.37
C ILE A 93 -8.06 0.35 -3.57
N ILE A 94 -6.97 -0.29 -3.16
CA ILE A 94 -5.61 0.16 -3.47
C ILE A 94 -5.34 -0.25 -4.91
N GLU A 95 -5.50 0.68 -5.85
CA GLU A 95 -5.07 0.47 -7.24
C GLU A 95 -3.54 0.63 -7.31
N ASP A 96 -2.83 -0.50 -7.31
CA ASP A 96 -1.38 -0.58 -7.46
C ASP A 96 -0.97 -0.28 -8.92
N TYR A 97 -0.82 1.01 -9.24
CA TYR A 97 -0.10 1.44 -10.44
C TYR A 97 1.40 1.56 -10.14
N SER A 98 2.06 0.46 -9.83
CA SER A 98 3.51 0.39 -10.00
C SER A 98 3.81 -0.30 -11.32
N GLU A 99 4.18 0.47 -12.34
CA GLU A 99 5.00 -0.07 -13.43
C GLU A 99 6.32 -0.49 -12.80
N LYS A 100 6.40 -1.74 -12.34
CA LYS A 100 7.67 -2.33 -11.95
C LYS A 100 8.47 -2.49 -13.22
N ASP A 101 9.60 -1.79 -13.31
CA ASP A 101 10.53 -2.01 -14.41
C ASP A 101 10.99 -3.47 -14.40
N GLU A 102 11.31 -4.01 -15.58
CA GLU A 102 11.70 -5.41 -15.75
C GLU A 102 12.80 -5.83 -14.75
N GLY A 103 13.72 -4.92 -14.43
CA GLY A 103 14.81 -5.16 -13.47
C GLY A 103 14.31 -5.43 -12.06
N SER A 104 13.38 -4.62 -11.55
CA SER A 104 12.79 -4.79 -10.21
C SER A 104 12.04 -6.12 -10.06
N VAL A 105 11.35 -6.56 -11.12
CA VAL A 105 10.63 -7.84 -11.12
C VAL A 105 11.59 -9.02 -11.15
N ILE A 106 12.65 -8.93 -11.96
CA ILE A 106 13.70 -9.94 -12.03
C ILE A 106 14.40 -10.10 -10.68
N GLU A 107 14.71 -8.99 -10.00
CA GLU A 107 15.44 -9.03 -8.73
C GLU A 107 14.59 -9.62 -7.60
N ALA A 108 13.32 -9.24 -7.51
CA ALA A 108 12.37 -9.85 -6.58
C ALA A 108 12.23 -11.37 -6.83
N PHE A 109 12.22 -11.79 -8.10
CA PHE A 109 12.16 -13.21 -8.44
C PHE A 109 13.43 -13.96 -8.01
N LYS A 110 14.62 -13.40 -8.26
CA LYS A 110 15.88 -13.99 -7.78
C LYS A 110 15.88 -14.17 -6.27
N GLN A 111 15.52 -13.13 -5.52
CA GLN A 111 15.52 -13.18 -4.06
C GLN A 111 14.55 -14.26 -3.54
N THR A 112 13.35 -14.33 -4.12
CA THR A 112 12.36 -15.35 -3.76
C THR A 112 12.87 -16.77 -4.01
N MET A 113 13.59 -16.98 -5.12
CA MET A 113 14.20 -18.27 -5.46
C MET A 113 15.32 -18.64 -4.49
N ALA A 114 16.18 -17.69 -4.14
CA ALA A 114 17.25 -17.88 -3.17
C ALA A 114 16.68 -18.28 -1.79
N ASP A 115 15.63 -17.59 -1.35
CA ASP A 115 14.96 -17.88 -0.09
C ASP A 115 14.30 -19.27 -0.10
N ALA A 116 13.62 -19.64 -1.19
CA ALA A 116 12.97 -20.95 -1.33
C ALA A 116 13.98 -22.11 -1.32
N VAL A 117 15.17 -21.91 -1.88
CA VAL A 117 16.27 -22.89 -1.84
C VAL A 117 16.85 -22.98 -0.44
N HIS A 118 17.13 -21.84 0.19
CA HIS A 118 17.67 -21.77 1.55
C HIS A 118 16.73 -22.43 2.57
N LEU A 119 15.41 -22.27 2.40
CA LEU A 119 14.38 -22.86 3.25
C LEU A 119 14.06 -24.33 2.92
N ASP A 120 14.80 -24.96 2.01
CA ASP A 120 14.59 -26.33 1.53
C ASP A 120 13.20 -26.60 0.92
N ILE A 121 12.46 -25.53 0.58
CA ILE A 121 11.16 -25.59 -0.11
C ILE A 121 11.36 -26.03 -1.57
N MET A 122 12.51 -25.67 -2.15
CA MET A 122 12.86 -25.97 -3.52
C MET A 122 14.26 -26.59 -3.62
N LYS A 123 14.37 -27.68 -4.39
CA LYS A 123 15.65 -28.29 -4.75
C LYS A 123 15.82 -28.30 -6.26
N PHE A 124 16.96 -27.81 -6.71
CA PHE A 124 17.34 -27.89 -8.12
C PHE A 124 17.73 -29.31 -8.50
N ARG A 125 17.30 -29.75 -9.68
CA ARG A 125 17.81 -31.00 -10.27
C ARG A 125 19.26 -30.78 -10.71
N PRO A 126 20.13 -31.80 -10.71
CA PRO A 126 21.57 -31.65 -11.02
C PRO A 126 21.91 -31.02 -12.37
N LYS A 127 20.96 -31.02 -13.33
CA LYS A 127 21.13 -30.48 -14.68
C LYS A 127 20.44 -29.14 -14.94
N ARG A 128 19.76 -28.56 -13.95
CA ARG A 128 19.10 -27.25 -14.07
C ARG A 128 19.30 -26.47 -12.80
N GLY A 129 20.03 -25.37 -12.88
CA GLY A 129 20.31 -24.48 -11.77
C GLY A 129 19.38 -23.27 -11.75
N GLU A 130 19.64 -22.39 -10.79
CA GLU A 130 18.94 -21.13 -10.60
C GLU A 130 18.96 -20.23 -11.85
N SER A 131 20.11 -20.18 -12.54
CA SER A 131 20.30 -19.39 -13.76
C SER A 131 19.38 -19.82 -14.90
N ASP A 132 19.08 -21.13 -15.01
CA ASP A 132 18.21 -21.64 -16.08
C ASP A 132 16.75 -21.20 -15.88
N LEU A 133 16.27 -21.25 -14.63
CA LEU A 133 14.92 -20.82 -14.30
C LEU A 133 14.76 -19.30 -14.41
N LEU A 134 15.78 -18.56 -13.99
CA LEU A 134 15.80 -17.11 -14.16
C LEU A 134 15.71 -16.72 -15.64
N GLN A 135 16.44 -17.42 -16.51
CA GLN A 135 16.41 -17.14 -17.95
C GLN A 135 15.05 -17.48 -18.58
N ILE A 136 14.40 -18.56 -18.15
CA ILE A 136 13.04 -18.91 -18.58
C ILE A 136 12.04 -17.83 -18.15
N PHE A 137 12.14 -17.35 -16.91
CA PHE A 137 11.28 -16.30 -16.37
C PHE A 137 11.43 -14.98 -17.13
N ILE A 138 12.68 -14.54 -17.37
CA ILE A 138 12.98 -13.33 -18.15
C ILE A 138 12.40 -13.41 -19.56
N ASN A 139 12.57 -14.55 -20.24
CA ASN A 139 12.03 -14.75 -21.58
C ASN A 139 10.50 -14.68 -21.59
N HIS A 140 9.85 -15.20 -20.55
CA HIS A 140 8.40 -15.13 -20.40
C HIS A 140 7.91 -13.69 -20.20
N LEU A 141 8.53 -12.93 -19.30
CA LEU A 141 8.21 -11.51 -19.07
C LEU A 141 8.29 -10.68 -20.36
N ARG A 142 9.39 -10.84 -21.12
CA ARG A 142 9.59 -10.12 -22.38
C ARG A 142 8.63 -10.52 -23.49
N SER A 143 8.13 -11.76 -23.46
CA SER A 143 7.12 -12.23 -24.41
C SER A 143 5.72 -11.67 -24.09
N ALA A 144 5.40 -11.51 -22.80
CA ALA A 144 4.14 -10.96 -22.33
C ALA A 144 4.03 -9.44 -22.58
N SER A 145 5.15 -8.73 -22.63
CA SER A 145 5.19 -7.28 -22.91
C SER A 145 5.01 -6.89 -24.39
N LYS A 146 4.96 -7.86 -25.33
CA LYS A 146 4.90 -7.62 -26.78
C LYS A 146 3.52 -7.80 -27.41
N GLY A 147 2.48 -8.12 -26.63
CA GLY A 147 1.10 -8.28 -27.07
C GLY A 147 0.19 -7.22 -26.45
#